data_AF-A0A2N9XY74-F1
#
_entry.id   AF-A0A2N9XY74-F1
#
_cell.length_a   1.000
_cell.length_b   1.000
_cell.length_c   1.000
_cell.angle_alpha   90.00
_cell.angle_beta   90.00
_cell.angle_gamma   90.00
#
_symmetry.space_group_name_H-M   'P 1'
#
loop_
_entity.id
_entity.type
_entity.pdbx_description
1 polymer ?
#
loop_
_entity_poly.entity_id
_entity_poly.type
_entity_poly.pdbx_seq_one_letter_code
_entity_poly.pdbx_strand_id
1 'polypeptide(L)'
;MNKIDLNKVTIQLWIGNNFSSDEEYQQYFHQTFEIPVSFFDNKPSCLFCADLGEPCYIEKSMVMPDRFSSPQDINLIIDTIEVNESEKKNIYEQCIKLGITTANAVFWYINNDYSLNLEVQKPYKENYNGLKYIGEFNADTKYPFKTFDPTSDSHLWIGTNHMPLDEFNQYFELDYTEELGSPEYKVCGFCKDTGNNWYDEDFVGYPEPLKEEVDIATLVDQLIAPDLDCKNQIVQACNKLGITKANAVIWYTAESKYDSEFKLQKPYKDSYNGLKYIGVFKF
;
A
#
# COMPACT_ATOMS: atom_id res chain seq x y z
N MET A 1 -19.60 -6.53 -17.20
CA MET A 1 -18.47 -6.24 -16.29
C MET A 1 -17.77 -7.56 -16.02
N ASN A 2 -16.56 -7.76 -16.56
CA ASN A 2 -15.76 -8.92 -16.21
C ASN A 2 -15.39 -8.79 -14.73
N LYS A 3 -15.60 -9.84 -13.93
CA LYS A 3 -15.10 -9.92 -12.56
C LYS A 3 -13.58 -9.75 -12.63
N ILE A 4 -13.07 -8.68 -12.03
CA ILE A 4 -11.64 -8.52 -11.77
C ILE A 4 -11.26 -9.67 -10.85
N ASP A 5 -10.35 -10.52 -11.29
CA ASP A 5 -9.82 -11.59 -10.45
C ASP A 5 -8.86 -10.97 -9.45
N LEU A 6 -9.36 -10.74 -8.24
CA LEU A 6 -8.64 -10.07 -7.16
C LEU A 6 -7.50 -10.92 -6.59
N ASN A 7 -7.31 -12.17 -7.02
CA ASN A 7 -6.26 -13.08 -6.52
C ASN A 7 -5.14 -13.33 -7.53
N LYS A 8 -5.06 -12.51 -8.58
CA LYS A 8 -4.18 -12.75 -9.70
C LYS A 8 -2.85 -12.02 -9.52
N VAL A 9 -1.76 -12.78 -9.46
CA VAL A 9 -0.40 -12.20 -9.53
C VAL A 9 0.05 -12.17 -10.98
N THR A 10 0.51 -11.01 -11.41
CA THR A 10 1.07 -10.82 -12.75
C THR A 10 2.43 -10.15 -12.70
N ILE A 11 3.15 -10.20 -13.81
CA ILE A 11 4.36 -9.42 -14.04
C ILE A 11 4.15 -8.49 -15.22
N GLN A 12 4.61 -7.24 -15.10
CA GLN A 12 4.83 -6.35 -16.23
C GLN A 12 6.24 -6.62 -16.77
N LEU A 13 6.36 -6.93 -18.07
CA LEU A 13 7.60 -7.48 -18.61
C LEU A 13 8.22 -6.58 -19.69
N TRP A 14 9.53 -6.34 -19.56
CA TRP A 14 10.35 -5.64 -20.54
C TRP A 14 11.49 -6.53 -21.00
N ILE A 15 11.73 -6.57 -22.31
CA ILE A 15 12.76 -7.42 -22.91
C ILE A 15 13.37 -6.75 -24.16
N GLY A 16 14.66 -6.98 -24.39
CA GLY A 16 15.35 -6.39 -25.54
C GLY A 16 16.86 -6.41 -25.40
N ASN A 17 17.51 -5.42 -26.01
CA ASN A 17 18.96 -5.34 -26.06
C ASN A 17 19.44 -3.99 -25.53
N ASN A 18 20.29 -4.03 -24.50
CA ASN A 18 20.98 -2.87 -23.99
C ASN A 18 22.49 -3.10 -24.07
N PHE A 19 23.21 -2.10 -24.60
CA PHE A 19 24.67 -2.15 -24.81
C PHE A 19 25.44 -1.09 -24.01
N SER A 20 24.77 -0.36 -23.11
CA SER A 20 25.45 0.54 -22.17
C SER A 20 26.30 -0.28 -21.19
N SER A 21 27.19 0.39 -20.47
CA SER A 21 27.86 -0.21 -19.32
C SER A 21 26.86 -0.66 -18.26
N ASP A 22 27.26 -1.57 -17.37
CA ASP A 22 26.39 -2.03 -16.27
C ASP A 22 26.01 -0.88 -15.35
N GLU A 23 26.94 0.04 -15.07
CA GLU A 23 26.67 1.24 -14.27
C GLU A 23 25.58 2.12 -14.92
N GLU A 24 25.70 2.43 -16.22
CA GLU A 24 24.68 3.19 -16.95
C GLU A 24 23.34 2.46 -17.01
N TYR A 25 23.35 1.13 -17.14
CA TYR A 25 22.13 0.33 -17.17
C TYR A 25 21.40 0.39 -15.83
N GLN A 26 22.12 0.25 -14.72
CA GLN A 26 21.57 0.32 -13.37
C GLN A 26 21.10 1.73 -13.00
N GLN A 27 21.83 2.78 -13.44
CA GLN A 27 21.48 4.16 -13.15
C GLN A 27 20.10 4.57 -13.68
N TYR A 28 19.61 3.93 -14.74
CA TYR A 28 18.27 4.15 -15.27
C TYR A 28 17.15 3.84 -14.26
N PHE A 29 17.38 2.86 -13.38
CA PHE A 29 16.43 2.41 -12.36
C PHE A 29 16.67 3.07 -11.00
N HIS A 30 17.82 3.72 -10.80
CA HIS A 30 18.18 4.29 -9.51
C HIS A 30 17.23 5.42 -9.11
N GLN A 31 16.48 5.21 -8.03
CA GLN A 31 15.55 6.20 -7.47
C GLN A 31 16.30 7.15 -6.53
N THR A 32 16.31 8.44 -6.86
CA THR A 32 16.87 9.46 -5.98
C THR A 32 15.80 9.89 -4.98
N PHE A 33 15.82 9.33 -3.78
CA PHE A 33 15.09 9.89 -2.64
C PHE A 33 15.91 11.01 -2.02
N GLU A 34 16.25 12.03 -2.82
CA GLU A 34 16.40 13.35 -2.19
C GLU A 34 14.98 13.67 -1.71
N ILE A 35 14.78 13.88 -0.42
CA ILE A 35 13.50 14.36 0.10
C ILE A 35 13.50 15.88 -0.07
N PRO A 36 13.00 16.48 -1.16
CA PRO A 36 12.23 17.69 -1.00
C PRO A 36 10.83 17.28 -0.55
N VAL A 37 10.16 18.26 0.01
CA VAL A 37 8.81 18.30 0.59
C VAL A 37 7.67 17.83 -0.35
N SER A 38 7.96 17.05 -1.39
CA SER A 38 7.08 16.81 -2.51
C SER A 38 7.00 15.34 -2.94
N PHE A 39 6.47 14.51 -2.04
CA PHE A 39 5.56 13.44 -2.47
C PHE A 39 4.41 13.99 -3.34
N PHE A 40 4.16 15.31 -3.30
CA PHE A 40 3.11 16.03 -4.02
C PHE A 40 3.50 16.64 -5.39
N ASP A 41 4.78 16.67 -5.80
CA ASP A 41 5.18 17.36 -7.05
C ASP A 41 5.04 16.47 -8.30
N ASN A 42 4.64 15.20 -8.16
CA ASN A 42 4.57 14.22 -9.25
C ASN A 42 5.85 14.13 -10.10
N LYS A 43 7.00 14.52 -9.54
CA LYS A 43 8.28 14.49 -10.25
C LYS A 43 8.84 13.07 -10.20
N PRO A 44 9.23 12.47 -11.34
CA PRO A 44 9.82 11.14 -11.35
C PRO A 44 11.14 11.07 -10.59
N SER A 45 11.30 10.07 -9.73
CA SER A 45 12.50 9.79 -8.92
C SER A 45 13.64 9.15 -9.72
N CYS A 46 13.34 8.65 -10.92
CA CYS A 46 14.29 7.93 -11.77
C CYS A 46 13.94 8.06 -13.27
N LEU A 47 14.84 7.65 -14.16
CA LEU A 47 14.59 7.69 -15.62
C LEU A 47 13.51 6.69 -16.03
N PHE A 48 13.49 5.49 -15.43
CA PHE A 48 12.42 4.51 -15.65
C PHE A 48 11.05 5.05 -15.22
N CYS A 49 10.99 5.70 -14.07
CA CYS A 49 9.81 6.35 -13.51
C CYS A 49 9.28 7.41 -14.50
N ALA A 50 10.18 8.23 -15.05
CA ALA A 50 9.85 9.23 -16.07
C ALA A 50 9.36 8.60 -17.38
N ASP A 51 9.83 7.40 -17.71
CA ASP A 51 9.36 6.65 -18.87
C ASP A 51 7.98 6.03 -18.68
N LEU A 52 7.63 5.69 -17.44
CA LEU A 52 6.30 5.22 -17.07
C LEU A 52 5.29 6.37 -16.89
N GLY A 53 5.77 7.57 -16.56
CA GLY A 53 4.92 8.68 -16.12
C GLY A 53 4.52 8.57 -14.65
N GLU A 54 5.28 7.81 -13.86
CA GLU A 54 5.04 7.57 -12.44
C GLU A 54 6.08 8.32 -11.59
N PRO A 55 5.72 8.79 -10.38
CA PRO A 55 6.67 9.47 -9.50
C PRO A 55 7.74 8.52 -8.97
N CYS A 56 7.39 7.27 -8.67
CA CYS A 56 8.28 6.26 -8.14
C CYS A 56 7.72 4.85 -8.41
N TYR A 57 8.50 3.81 -8.09
CA TYR A 57 8.01 2.43 -8.08
C TYR A 57 8.49 1.70 -6.83
N ILE A 58 7.80 0.61 -6.48
CA ILE A 58 8.17 -0.22 -5.34
C ILE A 58 9.40 -1.06 -5.70
N GLU A 59 10.56 -0.67 -5.17
CA GLU A 59 11.85 -1.29 -5.52
C GLU A 59 11.87 -2.81 -5.30
N LYS A 60 11.31 -3.28 -4.17
CA LYS A 60 11.19 -4.71 -3.84
C LYS A 60 10.32 -5.54 -4.81
N SER A 61 9.56 -4.88 -5.68
CA SER A 61 8.74 -5.54 -6.71
C SER A 61 9.44 -5.59 -8.07
N MET A 62 10.58 -4.93 -8.23
CA MET A 62 11.37 -4.96 -9.45
C MET A 62 12.36 -6.12 -9.41
N VAL A 63 12.37 -6.94 -10.46
CA VAL A 63 13.36 -8.01 -10.65
C VAL A 63 14.15 -7.74 -11.92
N MET A 64 15.47 -7.66 -11.75
CA MET A 64 16.41 -7.35 -12.83
C MET A 64 17.59 -8.32 -12.77
N PRO A 65 17.50 -9.45 -13.51
CA PRO A 65 18.62 -10.37 -13.65
C PRO A 65 19.82 -9.72 -14.34
N ASP A 66 21.00 -10.30 -14.14
CA ASP A 66 22.22 -9.89 -14.84
C ASP A 66 22.03 -10.01 -16.37
N ARG A 67 22.54 -9.01 -17.10
CA ARG A 67 22.50 -9.03 -18.56
C ARG A 67 23.49 -10.03 -19.12
N PHE A 68 23.13 -10.65 -20.24
CA PHE A 68 24.07 -11.41 -21.03
C PHE A 68 25.07 -10.46 -21.71
N SER A 69 26.33 -10.89 -21.81
CA SER A 69 27.39 -10.10 -22.47
C SER A 69 27.15 -9.86 -23.96
N SER A 70 26.25 -10.63 -24.58
CA SER A 70 25.83 -10.47 -25.97
C SER A 70 24.38 -10.93 -26.15
N PRO A 71 23.68 -10.49 -27.22
CA PRO A 71 22.33 -10.96 -27.53
C PRO A 71 22.27 -12.48 -27.68
N GLN A 72 21.30 -13.09 -27.00
CA GLN A 72 21.02 -14.52 -27.01
C GLN A 72 19.70 -14.80 -27.74
N ASP A 73 19.46 -16.07 -28.09
CA ASP A 73 18.15 -16.53 -28.56
C ASP A 73 17.07 -16.17 -27.54
N ILE A 74 15.93 -15.67 -28.03
CA ILE A 74 14.86 -15.20 -27.16
C ILE A 74 14.34 -16.29 -26.20
N ASN A 75 14.37 -17.58 -26.58
CA ASN A 75 13.94 -18.66 -25.69
C ASN A 75 14.85 -18.79 -24.47
N LEU A 76 16.16 -18.58 -24.64
CA LEU A 76 17.11 -18.61 -23.53
C LEU A 76 16.80 -17.50 -22.52
N ILE A 77 16.39 -16.33 -23.00
CA ILE A 77 15.98 -15.21 -22.13
C ILE A 77 14.64 -15.52 -21.47
N ILE A 78 13.67 -16.09 -22.19
CA ILE A 78 12.36 -16.46 -21.63
C ILE A 78 12.49 -17.48 -20.51
N ASP A 79 13.46 -18.40 -20.59
CA ASP A 79 13.69 -19.40 -19.56
C ASP A 79 14.21 -18.83 -18.24
N THR A 80 14.74 -17.61 -18.22
CA THR A 80 15.14 -16.91 -16.97
C THR A 80 13.98 -16.18 -16.30
N ILE A 81 12.84 -16.03 -16.97
CA ILE A 81 11.70 -15.26 -16.47
C ILE A 81 10.89 -16.13 -15.51
N GLU A 82 10.72 -15.63 -14.28
CA GLU A 82 9.88 -16.27 -13.27
C GLU A 82 8.40 -15.96 -13.53
N VAL A 83 7.80 -16.75 -14.42
CA VAL A 83 6.39 -16.66 -14.82
C VAL A 83 5.75 -18.05 -14.80
N ASN A 84 4.42 -18.17 -14.82
CA ASN A 84 3.77 -19.46 -15.00
C ASN A 84 4.26 -20.14 -16.28
N GLU A 85 4.54 -21.45 -16.23
CA GLU A 85 5.08 -22.17 -17.40
C GLU A 85 4.16 -22.06 -18.64
N SER A 86 2.84 -21.94 -18.44
CA SER A 86 1.87 -21.72 -19.52
C SER A 86 2.05 -20.39 -20.25
N GLU A 87 2.66 -19.39 -19.62
CA GLU A 87 2.84 -18.04 -20.20
C GLU A 87 4.09 -17.93 -21.07
N LYS A 88 5.08 -18.82 -20.93
CA LYS A 88 6.31 -18.76 -21.73
C LYS A 88 6.04 -18.73 -23.24
N LYS A 89 5.05 -19.51 -23.69
CA LYS A 89 4.60 -19.51 -25.08
C LYS A 89 4.00 -18.15 -25.49
N ASN A 90 3.19 -17.54 -24.63
CA ASN A 90 2.57 -16.24 -24.89
C ASN A 90 3.63 -15.14 -24.97
N ILE A 91 4.63 -15.17 -24.06
CA ILE A 91 5.77 -14.25 -24.09
C ILE A 91 6.52 -14.38 -25.41
N TYR A 92 6.85 -15.61 -25.83
CA TYR A 92 7.51 -15.86 -27.11
C TYR A 92 6.72 -15.27 -28.29
N GLU A 93 5.41 -15.52 -28.36
CA GLU A 93 4.56 -14.99 -29.43
C GLU A 93 4.53 -13.46 -29.45
N GLN A 94 4.51 -12.80 -28.29
CA GLN A 94 4.57 -11.33 -28.20
C GLN A 94 5.94 -10.79 -28.64
N CYS A 95 7.03 -11.43 -28.23
CA CYS A 95 8.38 -11.07 -28.69
C CYS A 95 8.46 -11.11 -30.23
N ILE A 96 8.03 -12.21 -30.85
CA ILE A 96 8.04 -12.35 -32.32
C ILE A 96 7.16 -11.28 -32.99
N LYS A 97 5.97 -11.00 -32.45
CA LYS A 97 5.08 -9.95 -32.96
C LYS A 97 5.75 -8.56 -32.93
N LEU A 98 6.59 -8.30 -31.94
CA LEU A 98 7.34 -7.05 -31.78
C LEU A 98 8.70 -7.06 -32.49
N GLY A 99 9.03 -8.14 -33.22
CA GLY A 99 10.29 -8.30 -33.95
C GLY A 99 11.49 -8.66 -33.07
N ILE A 100 11.25 -9.10 -31.84
CA ILE A 100 12.29 -9.46 -30.87
C ILE A 100 12.58 -10.95 -31.00
N THR A 101 13.65 -11.29 -31.72
CA THR A 101 14.12 -12.68 -31.90
C THR A 101 15.36 -12.98 -31.06
N THR A 102 16.06 -11.95 -30.60
CA THR A 102 17.19 -12.02 -29.67
C THR A 102 17.12 -10.91 -28.63
N ALA A 103 17.64 -11.18 -27.44
CA ALA A 103 17.74 -10.21 -26.34
C ALA A 103 18.98 -10.51 -25.48
N ASN A 104 19.52 -9.48 -24.83
CA ASN A 104 20.57 -9.65 -23.82
C ASN A 104 20.12 -9.17 -22.43
N ALA A 105 18.96 -8.54 -22.33
CA ALA A 105 18.45 -7.94 -21.11
C ALA A 105 16.94 -8.19 -21.00
N VAL A 106 16.50 -8.43 -19.77
CA VAL A 106 15.10 -8.57 -19.38
C VAL A 106 14.96 -8.04 -17.95
N PHE A 107 13.84 -7.41 -17.66
CA PHE A 107 13.43 -7.11 -16.29
C PHE A 107 11.92 -7.18 -16.21
N TRP A 108 11.40 -7.38 -15.00
CA TRP A 108 9.96 -7.37 -14.79
C TRP A 108 9.60 -6.75 -13.44
N TYR A 109 8.41 -6.17 -13.40
CA TYR A 109 7.81 -5.66 -12.19
C TYR A 109 6.67 -6.58 -11.74
N ILE A 110 6.70 -7.02 -10.49
CA ILE A 110 5.73 -7.94 -9.91
C ILE A 110 4.50 -7.15 -9.42
N ASN A 111 3.37 -7.41 -10.07
CA ASN A 111 2.05 -6.97 -9.66
C ASN A 111 1.38 -8.05 -8.81
N ASN A 112 1.66 -8.02 -7.50
CA ASN A 112 1.07 -8.94 -6.53
C ASN A 112 0.29 -8.24 -5.40
N ASP A 113 0.06 -6.93 -5.51
CA ASP A 113 -0.64 -6.11 -4.53
C ASP A 113 -1.60 -5.18 -5.27
N TYR A 114 -2.91 -5.40 -5.16
CA TYR A 114 -3.89 -4.68 -5.98
C TYR A 114 -3.79 -3.15 -5.83
N SER A 115 -3.33 -2.65 -4.68
CA SER A 115 -3.26 -1.23 -4.35
C SER A 115 -1.97 -0.55 -4.81
N LEU A 116 -0.91 -1.34 -5.03
CA LEU A 116 0.45 -0.87 -5.37
C LEU A 116 0.95 -1.42 -6.72
N ASN A 117 0.04 -1.99 -7.51
CA ASN A 117 0.35 -2.50 -8.83
C ASN A 117 0.79 -1.37 -9.76
N LEU A 118 1.82 -1.63 -10.55
CA LEU A 118 2.27 -0.74 -11.60
C LEU A 118 1.35 -0.89 -12.82
N GLU A 119 0.86 0.24 -13.35
CA GLU A 119 0.16 0.29 -14.63
C GLU A 119 1.05 0.94 -15.69
N VAL A 120 1.28 0.25 -16.81
CA VAL A 120 2.03 0.82 -17.93
C VAL A 120 1.05 1.51 -18.87
N GLN A 121 1.09 2.84 -18.93
CA GLN A 121 0.14 3.65 -19.68
C GLN A 121 0.34 3.53 -21.20
N LYS A 122 -0.76 3.53 -21.95
CA LYS A 122 -0.77 3.55 -23.42
C LYS A 122 -0.78 4.99 -23.96
N PRO A 123 -0.15 5.27 -25.12
CA PRO A 123 0.65 4.34 -25.92
C PRO A 123 1.99 4.03 -25.24
N TYR A 124 2.43 2.77 -25.32
CA TYR A 124 3.72 2.36 -24.77
C TYR A 124 4.86 3.08 -25.47
N LYS A 125 5.91 3.44 -24.72
CA LYS A 125 7.13 3.97 -25.35
C LYS A 125 7.78 2.89 -26.20
N GLU A 126 8.40 3.31 -27.30
CA GLU A 126 9.15 2.41 -28.18
C GLU A 126 10.43 1.87 -27.51
N ASN A 127 10.91 2.53 -26.45
CA ASN A 127 12.16 2.21 -25.79
C ASN A 127 12.12 2.54 -24.29
N TYR A 128 12.49 1.55 -23.48
CA TYR A 128 12.73 1.63 -22.04
C TYR A 128 14.15 1.12 -21.81
N ASN A 129 15.13 2.01 -21.94
CA ASN A 129 16.56 1.69 -21.79
C ASN A 129 17.04 0.48 -22.65
N GLY A 130 16.72 0.48 -23.94
CA GLY A 130 17.06 -0.59 -24.90
C GLY A 130 16.05 -1.73 -24.96
N LEU A 131 15.05 -1.74 -24.08
CA LEU A 131 14.04 -2.80 -23.99
C LEU A 131 12.67 -2.29 -24.43
N LYS A 132 11.78 -3.21 -24.80
CA LYS A 132 10.37 -2.93 -25.08
C LYS A 132 9.50 -3.54 -24.00
N TYR A 133 8.45 -2.83 -23.61
CA TYR A 133 7.36 -3.43 -22.85
C TYR A 133 6.60 -4.42 -23.74
N ILE A 134 6.44 -5.65 -23.28
CA ILE A 134 5.82 -6.73 -24.09
C ILE A 134 4.50 -7.24 -23.52
N GLY A 135 4.10 -6.76 -22.35
CA GLY A 135 2.78 -7.02 -21.78
C GLY A 135 2.82 -7.49 -20.33
N GLU A 136 1.64 -7.90 -19.89
CA GLU A 136 1.40 -8.46 -18.57
C GLU A 136 1.18 -9.97 -18.67
N PHE A 137 1.84 -10.74 -17.80
CA PHE A 137 1.80 -12.21 -17.80
C PHE A 137 1.56 -12.78 -16.40
N ASN A 138 0.90 -13.93 -16.31
CA ASN A 138 0.52 -14.57 -15.04
C ASN A 138 1.71 -15.20 -14.31
N ALA A 139 1.88 -14.93 -13.02
CA ALA A 139 3.00 -15.44 -12.22
C ALA A 139 2.59 -15.88 -10.81
N ASP A 140 1.33 -16.26 -10.61
CA ASP A 140 0.78 -16.73 -9.33
C ASP A 140 1.42 -18.02 -8.81
N THR A 141 2.05 -18.82 -9.67
CA THR A 141 2.83 -20.00 -9.26
C THR A 141 4.25 -19.67 -8.80
N LYS A 142 4.72 -18.45 -9.06
CA LYS A 142 6.11 -18.01 -8.80
C LYS A 142 6.20 -17.02 -7.66
N TYR A 143 5.18 -16.16 -7.52
CA TYR A 143 5.14 -15.13 -6.49
C TYR A 143 3.89 -15.26 -5.62
N PRO A 144 4.02 -15.08 -4.30
CA PRO A 144 2.85 -15.05 -3.44
C PRO A 144 2.00 -13.82 -3.76
N PHE A 145 0.69 -14.01 -3.81
CA PHE A 145 -0.24 -12.88 -3.78
C PHE A 145 -0.12 -12.19 -2.43
N LYS A 146 0.13 -10.88 -2.43
CA LYS A 146 -0.03 -10.06 -1.22
C LYS A 146 -1.48 -9.68 -1.18
N THR A 147 -2.23 -10.44 -0.39
CA THR A 147 -3.51 -9.93 0.10
C THR A 147 -3.18 -8.64 0.84
N PHE A 148 -3.72 -7.51 0.34
CA PHE A 148 -4.13 -6.46 1.25
C PHE A 148 -4.99 -7.17 2.29
N ASP A 149 -4.51 -7.22 3.53
CA ASP A 149 -5.23 -7.87 4.60
C ASP A 149 -6.02 -6.76 5.31
N PRO A 150 -7.25 -6.45 4.86
CA PRO A 150 -8.11 -5.57 5.64
C PRO A 150 -8.34 -6.17 7.02
N THR A 151 -8.17 -7.48 7.21
CA THR A 151 -8.38 -8.18 8.47
C THR A 151 -7.20 -8.02 9.46
N SER A 152 -6.54 -6.87 9.42
CA SER A 152 -5.54 -6.50 10.41
C SER A 152 -6.24 -6.23 11.73
N ASP A 153 -5.78 -6.91 12.78
CA ASP A 153 -6.25 -6.66 14.14
C ASP A 153 -6.14 -5.16 14.42
N SER A 154 -7.24 -4.52 14.80
CA SER A 154 -7.34 -3.08 14.97
C SER A 154 -7.87 -2.75 16.36
N HIS A 155 -7.15 -1.90 17.07
CA HIS A 155 -7.63 -1.24 18.28
C HIS A 155 -8.83 -0.36 17.92
N LEU A 156 -9.92 -0.48 18.67
CA LEU A 156 -11.15 0.22 18.37
C LEU A 156 -11.64 1.03 19.57
N TRP A 157 -12.02 2.27 19.31
CA TRP A 157 -12.67 3.17 20.26
C TRP A 157 -14.02 3.59 19.73
N ILE A 158 -15.06 3.50 20.56
CA ILE A 158 -16.42 3.89 20.18
C ILE A 158 -17.05 4.69 21.31
N GLY A 159 -17.85 5.69 20.95
CA GLY A 159 -18.60 6.48 21.90
C GLY A 159 -19.27 7.69 21.25
N THR A 160 -19.48 8.71 22.06
CA THR A 160 -20.17 9.92 21.62
C THR A 160 -19.24 11.12 21.75
N ASN A 161 -19.12 11.88 20.66
CA ASN A 161 -18.42 13.16 20.64
C ASN A 161 -19.38 14.24 20.13
N HIS A 162 -19.49 15.34 20.88
CA HIS A 162 -20.34 16.49 20.54
C HIS A 162 -19.52 17.76 20.25
N MET A 163 -18.21 17.63 20.11
CA MET A 163 -17.35 18.75 19.76
C MET A 163 -17.64 19.19 18.32
N PRO A 164 -17.39 20.46 17.99
CA PRO A 164 -17.29 20.89 16.60
C PRO A 164 -16.28 20.03 15.83
N LEU A 165 -16.54 19.80 14.54
CA LEU A 165 -15.70 18.94 13.70
C LEU A 165 -14.22 19.37 13.71
N ASP A 166 -13.96 20.68 13.66
CA ASP A 166 -12.60 21.22 13.70
C ASP A 166 -11.88 20.87 15.01
N GLU A 167 -12.58 20.92 16.15
CA GLU A 167 -12.02 20.53 17.46
C GLU A 167 -11.84 19.00 17.56
N PHE A 168 -12.74 18.22 16.96
CA PHE A 168 -12.58 16.77 16.87
C PHE A 168 -11.35 16.39 16.05
N ASN A 169 -11.13 17.03 14.90
CA ASN A 169 -9.98 16.77 14.04
C ASN A 169 -8.67 17.23 14.68
N GLN A 170 -8.68 18.37 15.38
CA GLN A 170 -7.50 18.89 16.09
C GLN A 170 -6.96 17.91 17.14
N TYR A 171 -7.80 17.03 17.69
CA TYR A 171 -7.37 15.99 18.62
C TYR A 171 -6.36 15.00 18.00
N PHE A 172 -6.41 14.81 16.68
CA PHE A 172 -5.55 13.89 15.93
C PHE A 172 -4.36 14.59 15.26
N GLU A 173 -4.39 15.90 15.12
CA GLU A 173 -3.37 16.67 14.38
C GLU A 173 -1.94 16.45 14.92
N LEU A 174 -1.06 15.94 14.06
CA LEU A 174 0.37 15.78 14.31
C LEU A 174 1.12 17.09 14.04
N ASP A 175 2.19 17.33 14.81
CA ASP A 175 3.07 18.48 14.61
C ASP A 175 4.12 18.17 13.54
N TYR A 176 3.97 18.78 12.38
CA TYR A 176 4.92 18.69 11.27
C TYR A 176 5.92 19.86 11.21
N THR A 177 5.83 20.80 12.16
CA THR A 177 6.67 22.00 12.17
C THR A 177 7.97 21.81 12.96
N GLU A 178 8.02 20.82 13.82
CA GLU A 178 9.15 20.50 14.70
C GLU A 178 9.57 19.04 14.56
N GLU A 179 10.84 18.73 14.83
CA GLU A 179 11.34 17.35 14.81
C GLU A 179 10.82 16.54 16.01
N LEU A 180 10.51 15.25 15.79
CA LEU A 180 10.08 14.34 16.86
C LEU A 180 11.14 14.26 17.97
N GLY A 181 10.73 14.51 19.21
CA GLY A 181 11.62 14.51 20.39
C GLY A 181 12.24 15.87 20.70
N SER A 182 12.02 16.88 19.87
CA SER A 182 12.31 18.27 20.19
C SER A 182 11.46 18.73 21.41
N PRO A 183 12.00 19.55 22.34
CA PRO A 183 11.22 20.16 23.42
C PRO A 183 10.01 20.97 22.92
N GLU A 184 10.09 21.50 21.71
CA GLU A 184 9.08 22.31 21.06
C GLU A 184 7.99 21.47 20.36
N TYR A 185 8.21 20.16 20.16
CA TYR A 185 7.28 19.26 19.49
C TYR A 185 5.96 19.12 20.25
N LYS A 186 4.84 19.44 19.58
CA LYS A 186 3.51 19.34 20.17
C LYS A 186 2.92 17.95 19.95
N VAL A 187 3.00 17.12 20.99
CA VAL A 187 2.34 15.80 20.98
C VAL A 187 0.82 15.96 20.83
N CYS A 188 0.23 15.23 19.87
CA CYS A 188 -1.20 15.28 19.55
C CYS A 188 -2.08 14.78 20.71
N GLY A 189 -3.38 15.10 20.69
CA GLY A 189 -4.33 14.71 21.74
C GLY A 189 -4.47 13.19 21.86
N PHE A 190 -4.67 12.51 20.73
CA PHE A 190 -4.77 11.06 20.65
C PHE A 190 -3.48 10.37 21.10
N CYS A 191 -2.32 10.91 20.70
CA CYS A 191 -0.99 10.47 21.08
C CYS A 191 -0.84 10.50 22.62
N LYS A 192 -1.15 11.65 23.24
CA LYS A 192 -1.13 11.83 24.71
C LYS A 192 -2.01 10.82 25.42
N ASP A 193 -3.21 10.59 24.90
CA ASP A 193 -4.19 9.70 25.55
C ASP A 193 -3.85 8.22 25.40
N THR A 194 -3.18 7.84 24.31
CA THR A 194 -2.72 6.46 24.07
C THR A 194 -1.37 6.17 24.70
N GLY A 195 -0.62 7.20 25.11
CA GLY A 195 0.72 7.09 25.72
C GLY A 195 1.86 7.10 24.69
N ASN A 196 1.60 7.62 23.49
CA ASN A 196 2.55 7.70 22.39
C ASN A 196 2.98 9.16 22.14
N ASN A 197 4.15 9.35 21.53
CA ASN A 197 4.60 10.67 21.10
C ASN A 197 4.15 11.00 19.67
N TRP A 198 3.92 9.96 18.86
CA TRP A 198 3.44 10.04 17.49
C TRP A 198 2.68 8.75 17.15
N TYR A 199 1.97 8.76 16.02
CA TYR A 199 1.40 7.57 15.40
C TYR A 199 1.50 7.74 13.88
N ASP A 200 1.45 6.63 13.14
CA ASP A 200 1.48 6.65 11.69
C ASP A 200 0.06 6.81 11.13
N GLU A 201 -0.18 7.91 10.41
CA GLU A 201 -1.50 8.28 9.90
C GLU A 201 -2.05 7.27 8.89
N ASP A 202 -1.20 6.43 8.28
CA ASP A 202 -1.64 5.38 7.35
C ASP A 202 -2.36 4.22 8.06
N PHE A 203 -2.21 4.09 9.38
CA PHE A 203 -2.79 2.99 10.17
C PHE A 203 -4.00 3.38 11.03
N VAL A 204 -4.39 4.67 11.03
CA VAL A 204 -5.53 5.18 11.79
C VAL A 204 -6.73 5.45 10.89
N GLY A 205 -7.94 5.34 11.44
CA GLY A 205 -9.11 5.97 10.83
C GLY A 205 -10.05 6.54 11.88
N TYR A 206 -10.54 7.75 11.58
CA TYR A 206 -11.43 8.52 12.45
C TYR A 206 -12.43 9.30 11.56
N PRO A 207 -13.45 8.63 10.99
CA PRO A 207 -14.44 9.30 10.15
C PRO A 207 -15.17 10.42 10.93
N GLU A 208 -15.69 11.41 10.19
CA GLU A 208 -16.52 12.48 10.76
C GLU A 208 -17.64 11.88 11.64
N PRO A 209 -17.77 12.31 12.91
CA PRO A 209 -18.85 11.85 13.78
C PRO A 209 -20.22 12.11 13.16
N LEU A 210 -21.14 11.16 13.31
CA LEU A 210 -22.52 11.34 12.89
C LEU A 210 -23.15 12.50 13.67
N LYS A 211 -24.02 13.26 13.01
CA LYS A 211 -24.69 14.43 13.61
C LYS A 211 -25.50 14.09 14.85
N GLU A 212 -26.05 12.89 14.89
CA GLU A 212 -26.88 12.40 15.99
C GLU A 212 -26.36 11.04 16.44
N GLU A 213 -26.58 10.70 17.71
CA GLU A 213 -26.33 9.35 18.21
C GLU A 213 -27.28 8.35 17.56
N VAL A 214 -26.72 7.26 17.04
CA VAL A 214 -27.47 6.14 16.48
C VAL A 214 -27.27 4.88 17.32
N ASP A 215 -28.13 3.89 17.15
CA ASP A 215 -27.93 2.58 17.78
C ASP A 215 -26.58 1.98 17.36
N ILE A 216 -25.89 1.33 18.30
CA ILE A 216 -24.53 0.85 18.06
C ILE A 216 -24.42 -0.07 16.83
N ALA A 217 -25.41 -0.93 16.59
CA ALA A 217 -25.43 -1.79 15.41
C ALA A 217 -25.45 -0.96 14.11
N THR A 218 -26.24 0.11 14.09
CA THR A 218 -26.33 1.05 12.97
C THR A 218 -25.02 1.80 12.76
N LEU A 219 -24.33 2.22 13.83
CA LEU A 219 -23.03 2.87 13.72
C LEU A 219 -21.97 1.94 13.13
N VAL A 220 -21.87 0.71 13.65
CA VAL A 220 -20.90 -0.30 13.19
C VAL A 220 -21.15 -0.67 11.72
N ASP A 221 -22.43 -0.77 11.32
CA ASP A 221 -22.83 -1.02 9.92
C ASP A 221 -22.40 0.11 8.97
N GLN A 222 -22.39 1.37 9.44
CA GLN A 222 -22.10 2.53 8.60
C GLN A 222 -20.61 2.88 8.52
N LEU A 223 -19.87 2.71 9.62
CA LEU A 223 -18.53 3.31 9.77
C LEU A 223 -17.38 2.31 9.91
N ILE A 224 -17.63 1.02 10.10
CA ILE A 224 -16.58 0.06 10.48
C ILE A 224 -16.50 -1.14 9.53
N ALA A 225 -17.45 -2.09 9.62
CA ALA A 225 -17.21 -3.44 9.11
C ALA A 225 -18.27 -3.87 8.07
N PRO A 226 -17.90 -4.61 7.01
CA PRO A 226 -18.85 -5.28 6.13
C PRO A 226 -19.29 -6.66 6.66
N ASP A 227 -18.42 -7.37 7.40
CA ASP A 227 -18.65 -8.76 7.86
C ASP A 227 -19.60 -8.87 9.08
N LEU A 228 -20.50 -9.84 9.06
CA LEU A 228 -21.57 -10.00 10.06
C LEU A 228 -21.06 -10.51 11.42
N ASP A 229 -20.03 -11.36 11.45
CA ASP A 229 -19.52 -11.92 12.71
C ASP A 229 -18.70 -10.87 13.47
N CYS A 230 -17.90 -10.07 12.77
CA CYS A 230 -17.17 -8.95 13.39
C CYS A 230 -18.12 -7.90 13.97
N LYS A 231 -19.18 -7.53 13.23
CA LYS A 231 -20.24 -6.63 13.73
C LYS A 231 -20.80 -7.07 15.07
N ASN A 232 -21.16 -8.35 15.18
CA ASN A 232 -21.73 -8.90 16.40
C ASN A 232 -20.74 -8.82 17.58
N GLN A 233 -19.45 -9.07 17.35
CA GLN A 233 -18.43 -8.97 18.38
C GLN A 233 -18.26 -7.54 18.90
N ILE A 234 -18.19 -6.56 18.00
CA ILE A 234 -18.08 -5.14 18.33
C ILE A 234 -19.31 -4.69 19.13
N VAL A 235 -20.52 -4.98 18.63
CA VAL A 235 -21.78 -4.63 19.32
C VAL A 235 -21.85 -5.25 20.71
N GLN A 236 -21.44 -6.51 20.87
CA GLN A 236 -21.40 -7.15 22.18
C GLN A 236 -20.38 -6.49 23.13
N ALA A 237 -19.21 -6.08 22.64
CA ALA A 237 -18.21 -5.38 23.44
C ALA A 237 -18.71 -4.02 23.91
N CYS A 238 -19.34 -3.25 23.02
CA CYS A 238 -19.99 -1.97 23.35
C CYS A 238 -21.08 -2.16 24.41
N ASN A 239 -21.98 -3.14 24.24
CA ASN A 239 -23.05 -3.41 25.19
C ASN A 239 -22.52 -3.79 26.59
N LYS A 240 -21.42 -4.56 26.67
CA LYS A 240 -20.76 -4.89 27.95
C LYS A 240 -20.22 -3.64 28.67
N LEU A 241 -19.87 -2.60 27.91
CA LEU A 241 -19.40 -1.30 28.43
C LEU A 241 -20.55 -0.30 28.63
N GLY A 242 -21.80 -0.70 28.40
CA GLY A 242 -22.98 0.16 28.50
C GLY A 242 -23.17 1.12 27.33
N ILE A 243 -22.47 0.90 26.21
CA ILE A 243 -22.55 1.73 25.00
C ILE A 243 -23.63 1.13 24.09
N THR A 244 -24.85 1.63 24.20
CA THR A 244 -25.98 1.20 23.35
C THR A 244 -26.18 2.14 22.15
N LYS A 245 -25.74 3.39 22.27
CA LYS A 245 -25.76 4.41 21.23
C LYS A 245 -24.41 5.12 21.17
N ALA A 246 -24.06 5.60 19.98
CA ALA A 246 -22.81 6.28 19.70
C ALA A 246 -22.94 7.11 18.40
N ASN A 247 -22.01 8.04 18.18
CA ASN A 247 -21.91 8.77 16.91
C ASN A 247 -20.50 8.78 16.32
N ALA A 248 -19.49 8.31 17.05
CA ALA A 248 -18.09 8.37 16.62
C ALA A 248 -17.38 7.03 16.81
N VAL A 249 -16.41 6.79 15.93
CA VAL A 249 -15.47 5.66 16.01
C VAL A 249 -14.07 6.12 15.65
N ILE A 250 -13.08 5.53 16.31
CA ILE A 250 -11.66 5.61 15.93
C ILE A 250 -11.14 4.18 15.87
N TRP A 251 -10.33 3.87 14.86
CA TRP A 251 -9.53 2.65 14.85
C TRP A 251 -8.06 2.94 14.61
N TYR A 252 -7.21 2.04 15.11
CA TYR A 252 -5.79 2.02 14.83
C TYR A 252 -5.34 0.58 14.61
N THR A 253 -4.57 0.31 13.57
CA THR A 253 -4.08 -1.05 13.27
C THR A 253 -3.15 -1.54 14.38
N ALA A 254 -3.56 -2.58 15.12
CA ALA A 254 -2.89 -3.10 16.32
C ALA A 254 -1.62 -3.91 15.99
N GLU A 255 -1.55 -4.56 14.83
CA GLU A 255 -0.37 -5.29 14.39
C GLU A 255 0.03 -4.87 12.96
N SER A 256 0.89 -3.87 12.87
CA SER A 256 1.60 -3.57 11.62
C SER A 256 3.05 -3.97 11.75
N LYS A 257 3.56 -4.78 10.81
CA LYS A 257 5.01 -5.03 10.69
C LYS A 257 5.81 -3.77 10.34
N TYR A 258 5.12 -2.70 9.97
CA TYR A 258 5.67 -1.42 9.57
C TYR A 258 5.55 -0.35 10.68
N ASP A 259 4.61 -0.50 11.60
CA ASP A 259 4.50 0.34 12.80
C ASP A 259 4.58 -0.52 14.07
N SER A 260 5.82 -0.73 14.51
CA SER A 260 6.13 -1.45 15.75
C SER A 260 6.16 -0.56 17.00
N GLU A 261 5.93 0.75 16.82
CA GLU A 261 6.14 1.75 17.86
C GLU A 261 4.86 2.14 18.58
N PHE A 262 3.70 2.09 17.92
CA PHE A 262 2.43 2.36 18.57
C PHE A 262 2.12 1.35 19.67
N LYS A 263 1.95 1.84 20.89
CA LYS A 263 1.59 1.01 22.06
C LYS A 263 0.46 1.67 22.82
N LEU A 264 -0.63 0.93 23.00
CA LEU A 264 -1.72 1.40 23.85
C LEU A 264 -1.38 1.17 25.34
N GLN A 265 -1.10 2.25 26.07
CA GLN A 265 -0.71 2.18 27.47
C GLN A 265 -1.86 1.71 28.38
N LYS A 266 -1.54 0.83 29.33
CA LYS A 266 -2.43 0.40 30.41
C LYS A 266 -2.09 1.13 31.73
N PRO A 267 -3.07 1.42 32.60
CA PRO A 267 -4.51 1.19 32.42
C PRO A 267 -5.10 2.09 31.33
N TYR A 268 -6.12 1.58 30.62
CA TYR A 268 -6.81 2.37 29.60
C TYR A 268 -7.52 3.56 30.25
N LYS A 269 -7.57 4.69 29.53
CA LYS A 269 -8.30 5.88 30.00
C LYS A 269 -9.80 5.61 29.95
N ASP A 270 -10.53 6.28 30.85
CA ASP A 270 -12.00 6.22 30.87
C ASP A 270 -12.63 6.90 29.65
N SER A 271 -11.89 7.78 28.98
CA SER A 271 -12.32 8.54 27.80
C SER A 271 -11.12 8.94 26.94
N TYR A 272 -11.28 8.80 25.63
CA TYR A 272 -10.40 9.22 24.53
C TYR A 272 -11.23 10.15 23.64
N ASN A 273 -11.22 11.44 23.97
CA ASN A 273 -12.10 12.44 23.33
C ASN A 273 -13.59 12.06 23.27
N GLY A 274 -14.14 11.51 24.38
CA GLY A 274 -15.54 11.05 24.46
C GLY A 274 -15.78 9.60 24.06
N LEU A 275 -14.77 8.93 23.49
CA LEU A 275 -14.84 7.54 23.08
C LEU A 275 -14.19 6.63 24.13
N LYS A 276 -14.62 5.37 24.21
CA LYS A 276 -14.01 4.35 25.07
C LYS A 276 -13.30 3.31 24.23
N TYR A 277 -12.15 2.86 24.70
CA TYR A 277 -11.49 1.69 24.11
C TYR A 277 -12.35 0.45 24.34
N ILE A 278 -12.71 -0.25 23.27
CA ILE A 278 -13.61 -1.41 23.32
C ILE A 278 -12.91 -2.75 23.05
N GLY A 279 -11.67 -2.73 22.56
CA GLY A 279 -10.87 -3.93 22.32
C GLY A 279 -10.14 -3.93 20.99
N VAL A 280 -9.61 -5.10 20.63
CA VAL A 280 -9.02 -5.38 19.33
C VAL A 280 -10.00 -6.22 18.53
N PHE A 281 -10.25 -5.83 17.28
CA PHE A 281 -11.17 -6.52 16.38
C PHE A 281 -10.54 -6.62 15.00
N LYS A 282 -11.05 -7.59 14.23
CA LYS A 282 -10.54 -7.93 12.91
C LYS A 282 -11.57 -7.51 11.86
N PHE A 283 -11.34 -6.41 11.14
CA PHE A 283 -12.29 -5.85 10.16
C PHE A 283 -11.59 -5.11 9.03
#